data_AF-A0A3R7BXL9-F1
#
_entry.id   AF-A0A3R7BXL9-F1
#
_cell.length_a   1.000
_cell.length_b   1.000
_cell.length_c   1.000
_cell.angle_alpha   90.00
_cell.angle_beta   90.00
_cell.angle_gamma   90.00
#
_symmetry.space_group_name_H-M   'P 1'
#
loop_
_entity.id
_entity.type
_entity.pdbx_description
1 polymer ?
#
loop_
_entity_poly.entity_id
_entity_poly.type
_entity_poly.pdbx_seq_one_letter_code
_entity_poly.pdbx_strand_id
1 'polypeptide(L)'
;MSEEAYEIPFFSEEGFVRKRCERCNAFFWTKDEGRKTCGDAPCEPYKFIGNPVFREKSVDEMREAFLSFFERHSHKRLRRYPVVARWRDDIYLTIASIANFQPFVTSGRVPPPANPLVISQPCIRLEDLESIGRTGRHLTIFEMMGHHAFNKRDAEIYWKDETVRYCAEFLRELGADIRQVTFKEAPWIGGGNAGPCLEVILGGLEVATLVFMDLERSPDGEIVLEGERYRKM
;
A
#
# COMPACT_ATOMS: atom_id res chain seq x y z
N MET A 1 -10.12 8.84 10.63
CA MET A 1 -10.59 9.12 9.25
C MET A 1 -12.02 8.66 9.13
N SER A 2 -12.83 9.29 8.26
CA SER A 2 -14.25 8.98 8.11
C SER A 2 -14.47 7.62 7.43
N GLU A 3 -15.65 7.03 7.62
CA GLU A 3 -16.10 5.81 6.93
C GLU A 3 -16.13 5.99 5.41
N GLU A 4 -16.62 7.14 4.94
CA GLU A 4 -16.63 7.55 3.53
C GLU A 4 -15.26 7.45 2.85
N ALA A 5 -14.16 7.56 3.61
CA ALA A 5 -12.82 7.44 3.08
C ALA A 5 -12.52 6.04 2.51
N TYR A 6 -13.30 5.03 2.92
CA TYR A 6 -13.14 3.62 2.55
C TYR A 6 -14.30 3.06 1.74
N GLU A 7 -15.32 3.87 1.41
CA GLU A 7 -16.38 3.50 0.49
C GLU A 7 -15.84 3.52 -0.94
N ILE A 8 -15.50 2.35 -1.47
CA ILE A 8 -14.91 2.18 -2.80
C ILE A 8 -15.86 1.31 -3.65
N PRO A 9 -16.28 1.76 -4.87
CA PRO A 9 -17.24 1.03 -5.71
C PRO A 9 -16.88 -0.43 -5.97
N PHE A 10 -15.60 -0.74 -6.15
CA PHE A 10 -15.07 -2.09 -6.28
C PHE A 10 -15.64 -3.06 -5.23
N PHE A 11 -15.75 -2.62 -3.98
CA PHE A 11 -16.21 -3.51 -2.91
C PHE A 11 -17.68 -3.91 -3.08
N SER A 12 -18.57 -2.97 -3.36
CA SER A 12 -19.98 -3.29 -3.55
C SER A 12 -20.22 -4.08 -4.83
N GLU A 13 -19.53 -3.73 -5.92
CA GLU A 13 -19.62 -4.44 -7.21
C GLU A 13 -19.11 -5.89 -7.14
N GLU A 14 -18.02 -6.12 -6.40
CA GLU A 14 -17.44 -7.45 -6.23
C GLU A 14 -18.04 -8.21 -5.04
N GLY A 15 -19.07 -7.70 -4.36
CA GLY A 15 -19.74 -8.39 -3.26
C GLY A 15 -18.86 -8.56 -2.02
N PHE A 16 -17.99 -7.60 -1.74
CA PHE A 16 -17.34 -7.47 -0.44
C PHE A 16 -18.30 -6.83 0.56
N VAL A 17 -18.26 -7.32 1.80
CA VAL A 17 -18.96 -6.75 2.94
C VAL A 17 -17.97 -6.13 3.91
N ARG A 18 -18.30 -4.95 4.43
CA ARG A 18 -17.54 -4.28 5.48
C ARG A 18 -17.88 -4.90 6.83
N LYS A 19 -16.85 -5.28 7.59
CA LYS A 19 -16.97 -5.90 8.91
C LYS A 19 -16.00 -5.25 9.89
N ARG A 20 -16.24 -5.45 11.19
CA ARG A 20 -15.34 -5.04 12.26
C ARG A 20 -14.69 -6.26 12.87
N CYS A 21 -13.36 -6.25 12.98
CA CYS A 21 -12.62 -7.37 13.53
C CYS A 21 -12.87 -7.51 15.03
N GLU A 22 -13.23 -8.71 15.48
CA GLU A 22 -13.50 -9.00 16.90
C GLU A 22 -12.25 -8.93 17.80
N ARG A 23 -11.03 -8.91 17.23
CA ARG A 23 -9.76 -8.90 17.97
C ARG A 23 -9.12 -7.52 18.07
N CYS A 24 -8.91 -6.86 16.93
CA CYS A 24 -8.23 -5.55 16.89
C CYS A 24 -9.19 -4.38 16.70
N ASN A 25 -10.50 -4.62 16.57
CA ASN A 25 -11.53 -3.61 16.31
C ASN A 25 -11.40 -2.83 15.00
N ALA A 26 -10.39 -3.11 14.17
CA ALA A 26 -10.23 -2.50 12.86
C ALA A 26 -11.37 -2.94 11.93
N PHE A 27 -11.81 -2.02 11.07
CA PHE A 27 -12.71 -2.35 9.99
C PHE A 27 -11.95 -3.01 8.84
N PHE A 28 -12.62 -3.92 8.14
CA PHE A 28 -12.06 -4.62 7.00
C PHE A 28 -13.15 -5.08 6.04
N TRP A 29 -12.77 -5.28 4.78
CA TRP A 29 -13.64 -5.78 3.72
C TRP A 29 -13.31 -7.23 3.42
N THR A 30 -14.35 -8.05 3.23
CA THR A 30 -14.23 -9.49 2.95
C THR A 30 -15.38 -9.97 2.06
N LYS A 31 -15.15 -11.01 1.24
CA LYS A 31 -16.24 -11.73 0.54
C LYS A 31 -16.86 -12.86 1.39
N ASP A 32 -16.20 -13.23 2.49
CA ASP A 32 -16.70 -14.22 3.45
C ASP A 32 -17.59 -13.55 4.51
N GLU A 33 -18.91 -13.73 4.38
CA GLU A 33 -19.90 -13.22 5.34
C GLU A 33 -19.75 -13.83 6.74
N GLY A 34 -19.17 -15.02 6.88
CA GLY A 34 -18.93 -15.68 8.16
C GLY A 34 -17.67 -15.21 8.89
N ARG A 35 -16.74 -14.54 8.19
CA ARG A 35 -15.44 -14.13 8.73
C ARG A 35 -15.56 -13.11 9.87
N LYS A 36 -14.88 -13.34 10.99
CA LYS A 36 -14.94 -12.48 12.20
C LYS A 36 -13.68 -11.64 12.45
N THR A 37 -12.61 -11.97 11.74
CA THR A 37 -11.28 -11.40 11.95
C THR A 37 -10.74 -10.79 10.66
N CYS A 38 -9.90 -9.75 10.79
CA CYS A 38 -9.37 -8.99 9.66
C CYS A 38 -8.44 -9.78 8.74
N GLY A 39 -8.02 -10.99 9.13
CA GLY A 39 -7.10 -11.82 8.34
C GLY A 39 -5.64 -11.61 8.65
N ASP A 40 -5.27 -10.56 9.37
CA ASP A 40 -3.89 -10.17 9.61
C ASP A 40 -3.35 -10.79 10.92
N ALA A 41 -2.04 -11.05 10.97
CA ALA A 41 -1.37 -11.50 12.19
C ALA A 41 -1.15 -10.30 13.14
N PRO A 42 -1.55 -10.38 14.43
CA PRO A 42 -1.81 -11.60 15.21
C PRO A 42 -3.29 -12.00 15.36
N CYS A 43 -4.22 -11.32 14.65
CA CYS A 43 -5.64 -11.66 14.71
C CYS A 43 -5.90 -13.07 14.13
N GLU A 44 -5.16 -13.46 13.11
CA GLU A 44 -5.11 -14.80 12.56
C GLU A 44 -3.67 -15.31 12.39
N PRO A 45 -3.43 -16.63 12.51
CA PRO A 45 -2.13 -17.23 12.23
C PRO A 45 -1.89 -17.30 10.71
N TYR A 46 -0.62 -17.51 10.34
CA TYR A 46 -0.24 -17.80 8.96
C TYR A 46 -0.79 -19.15 8.51
N LYS A 47 -1.49 -19.14 7.36
CA LYS A 47 -2.09 -20.33 6.74
C LYS A 47 -1.32 -20.79 5.49
N PHE A 48 -0.41 -19.97 4.98
CA PHE A 48 0.35 -20.26 3.76
C PHE A 48 1.57 -21.17 3.99
N ILE A 49 2.02 -21.34 5.24
CA ILE A 49 3.18 -22.17 5.57
C ILE A 49 2.80 -23.64 5.40
N GLY A 50 3.45 -24.32 4.45
CA GLY A 50 3.12 -25.69 4.05
C GLY A 50 1.91 -25.79 3.11
N ASN A 51 1.25 -24.67 2.79
CA ASN A 51 0.12 -24.60 1.86
C ASN A 51 0.20 -23.30 1.03
N PRO A 52 1.06 -23.26 -0.01
CA PRO A 52 1.32 -22.03 -0.77
C PRO A 52 0.04 -21.43 -1.38
N VAL A 53 -0.14 -20.12 -1.19
CA VAL A 53 -1.28 -19.37 -1.76
C VAL A 53 -1.05 -18.97 -3.23
N PHE A 54 0.20 -19.03 -3.70
CA PHE A 54 0.61 -18.74 -5.07
C PHE A 54 1.51 -19.87 -5.60
N ARG A 55 1.69 -19.89 -6.92
CA ARG A 55 2.79 -20.64 -7.52
C ARG A 55 4.13 -20.02 -7.14
N GLU A 56 5.13 -20.86 -6.90
CA GLU A 56 6.47 -20.43 -6.55
C GLU A 56 7.08 -19.54 -7.65
N LYS A 57 7.76 -18.47 -7.22
CA LYS A 57 8.49 -17.53 -8.07
C LYS A 57 9.76 -17.11 -7.36
N SER A 58 10.84 -16.96 -8.10
CA SER A 58 12.02 -16.24 -7.64
C SER A 58 11.72 -14.74 -7.45
N VAL A 59 12.60 -14.04 -6.72
CA VAL A 59 12.50 -12.60 -6.52
C VAL A 59 12.51 -11.85 -7.86
N ASP A 60 13.33 -12.30 -8.81
CA ASP A 60 13.45 -11.66 -10.13
C ASP A 60 12.20 -11.87 -10.97
N GLU A 61 11.61 -13.07 -10.96
CA GLU A 61 10.36 -13.36 -11.65
C GLU A 61 9.18 -12.58 -11.05
N MET A 62 9.12 -12.45 -9.73
CA MET A 62 8.07 -11.65 -9.07
C MET A 62 8.20 -10.17 -9.42
N ARG A 63 9.44 -9.64 -9.40
CA ARG A 63 9.72 -8.26 -9.79
C ARG A 63 9.29 -8.01 -11.23
N GLU A 64 9.64 -8.90 -12.14
CA GLU A 64 9.28 -8.75 -13.56
C GLU A 64 7.77 -8.89 -13.78
N ALA A 65 7.11 -9.82 -13.09
CA ALA A 65 5.65 -9.99 -13.17
C ALA A 65 4.91 -8.70 -12.77
N PHE A 66 5.30 -8.07 -11.66
CA PHE A 66 4.70 -6.81 -11.20
C PHE A 66 4.95 -5.66 -12.17
N LEU A 67 6.21 -5.47 -12.60
CA LEU A 67 6.57 -4.36 -13.48
C LEU A 67 5.90 -4.50 -14.85
N SER A 68 5.97 -5.70 -15.46
CA SER A 68 5.31 -6.00 -16.73
C SER A 68 3.78 -5.87 -16.65
N PHE A 69 3.15 -6.26 -15.53
CA PHE A 69 1.70 -6.10 -15.34
C PHE A 69 1.29 -4.63 -15.47
N PHE A 70 1.95 -3.72 -14.76
CA PHE A 70 1.63 -2.30 -14.81
C PHE A 70 2.09 -1.63 -16.12
N GLU A 71 3.16 -2.10 -16.77
CA GLU A 71 3.53 -1.63 -18.11
C GLU A 71 2.43 -1.90 -19.14
N ARG A 72 1.75 -3.08 -19.07
CA ARG A 72 0.59 -3.38 -19.91
C ARG A 72 -0.62 -2.50 -19.59
N HIS A 73 -0.69 -1.96 -18.38
CA HIS A 73 -1.71 -1.00 -17.94
C HIS A 73 -1.29 0.46 -18.13
N SER A 74 -0.32 0.71 -19.02
CA SER A 74 0.16 2.04 -19.42
C SER A 74 0.93 2.81 -18.33
N HIS A 75 1.35 2.16 -17.24
CA HIS A 75 2.29 2.75 -16.29
C HIS A 75 3.70 2.73 -16.87
N LYS A 76 4.39 3.86 -16.76
CA LYS A 76 5.79 3.91 -17.17
C LYS A 76 6.68 3.25 -16.10
N ARG A 77 7.40 2.20 -16.50
CA ARG A 77 8.44 1.60 -15.65
C ARG A 77 9.60 2.55 -15.43
N LEU A 78 9.94 2.77 -14.15
CA LEU A 78 11.10 3.54 -13.73
C LEU A 78 12.22 2.66 -13.19
N ARG A 79 13.45 3.17 -13.27
CA ARG A 79 14.60 2.59 -12.57
C ARG A 79 14.54 2.96 -11.10
N ARG A 80 15.04 2.05 -10.25
CA ARG A 80 15.17 2.29 -8.80
C ARG A 80 16.03 3.53 -8.49
N TYR A 81 15.69 4.19 -7.41
CA TYR A 81 16.49 5.23 -6.76
C TYR A 81 17.50 4.58 -5.79
N PRO A 82 18.55 5.29 -5.36
CA PRO A 82 19.42 4.78 -4.31
C PRO A 82 18.67 4.67 -2.98
N VAL A 83 19.17 3.81 -2.09
CA VAL A 83 18.62 3.65 -0.72
C VAL A 83 18.95 4.84 0.20
N VAL A 84 19.87 5.70 -0.22
CA VAL A 84 20.21 6.95 0.47
C VAL A 84 19.40 8.08 -0.17
N ALA A 85 18.65 8.82 0.64
CA ALA A 85 17.70 9.83 0.20
C ALA A 85 18.39 11.17 -0.17
N ARG A 86 19.25 11.15 -1.21
CA ARG A 86 20.08 12.32 -1.60
C ARG A 86 19.30 13.56 -2.06
N TRP A 87 18.03 13.42 -2.39
CA TRP A 87 17.17 14.47 -2.96
C TRP A 87 16.35 15.23 -1.91
N ARG A 88 16.43 14.82 -0.63
CA ARG A 88 15.68 15.41 0.48
C ARG A 88 16.57 15.49 1.72
N ASP A 89 16.18 16.32 2.68
CA ASP A 89 16.97 16.67 3.86
C ASP A 89 16.30 16.30 5.20
N ASP A 90 15.08 15.75 5.16
CA ASP A 90 14.28 15.40 6.32
C ASP A 90 14.36 13.91 6.71
N ILE A 91 14.84 13.04 5.82
CA ILE A 91 15.17 11.62 6.11
C ILE A 91 16.48 11.22 5.46
N TYR A 92 17.20 10.26 6.06
CA TYR A 92 18.48 9.76 5.53
C TYR A 92 18.35 8.64 4.49
N LEU A 93 17.35 7.77 4.68
CA LEU A 93 17.19 6.53 3.92
C LEU A 93 15.82 6.46 3.24
N THR A 94 15.73 5.73 2.14
CA THR A 94 14.47 5.46 1.43
C THR A 94 13.62 4.48 2.25
N ILE A 95 12.57 4.97 2.90
CA ILE A 95 11.68 4.17 3.78
C ILE A 95 10.47 3.56 3.06
N ALA A 96 10.13 4.08 1.88
CA ALA A 96 9.01 3.67 1.05
C ALA A 96 9.25 4.09 -0.41
N SER A 97 8.58 3.46 -1.36
CA SER A 97 8.70 3.83 -2.78
C SER A 97 8.24 5.27 -3.06
N ILE A 98 7.23 5.76 -2.32
CA ILE A 98 6.76 7.15 -2.41
C ILE A 98 7.80 8.18 -1.94
N ALA A 99 8.74 7.79 -1.07
CA ALA A 99 9.78 8.68 -0.56
C ALA A 99 10.72 9.22 -1.66
N ASN A 100 10.77 8.54 -2.81
CA ASN A 100 11.48 8.98 -4.02
C ASN A 100 10.93 10.27 -4.61
N PHE A 101 9.64 10.55 -4.37
CA PHE A 101 8.89 11.64 -5.00
C PHE A 101 8.55 12.75 -4.02
N GLN A 102 8.69 12.48 -2.72
CA GLN A 102 8.51 13.48 -1.66
C GLN A 102 9.76 14.38 -1.49
N PRO A 103 9.58 15.64 -1.07
CA PRO A 103 8.29 16.36 -0.99
C PRO A 103 7.90 17.04 -2.31
N PHE A 104 8.83 17.20 -3.25
CA PHE A 104 8.67 18.13 -4.37
C PHE A 104 7.62 17.71 -5.40
N VAL A 105 7.51 16.41 -5.69
CA VAL A 105 6.49 15.90 -6.61
C VAL A 105 5.14 15.80 -5.92
N THR A 106 5.11 15.29 -4.68
CA THR A 106 3.86 15.16 -3.92
C THR A 106 3.23 16.53 -3.63
N SER A 107 4.03 17.57 -3.39
CA SER A 107 3.52 18.95 -3.22
C SER A 107 3.18 19.65 -4.55
N GLY A 108 3.35 18.99 -5.70
CA GLY A 108 3.12 19.55 -7.04
C GLY A 108 4.12 20.60 -7.52
N ARG A 109 5.25 20.81 -6.81
CA ARG A 109 6.31 21.77 -7.20
C ARG A 109 7.08 21.30 -8.43
N VAL A 110 7.20 19.99 -8.60
CA VAL A 110 7.91 19.34 -9.72
C VAL A 110 7.01 18.25 -10.31
N PRO A 111 6.91 18.11 -11.64
CA PRO A 111 6.16 17.01 -12.23
C PRO A 111 6.79 15.65 -11.92
N PRO A 112 6.01 14.56 -11.81
CA PRO A 112 6.58 13.21 -11.70
C PRO A 112 7.34 12.85 -12.98
N PRO A 113 8.35 11.95 -12.92
CA PRO A 113 9.08 11.51 -14.13
C PRO A 113 8.19 10.86 -15.20
N ALA A 114 7.06 10.29 -14.78
CA ALA A 114 5.98 9.80 -15.62
C ALA A 114 4.68 9.71 -14.80
N ASN A 115 3.52 9.66 -15.46
CA ASN A 115 2.23 9.55 -14.76
C ASN A 115 1.21 8.79 -15.63
N PRO A 116 0.73 7.60 -15.20
CA PRO A 116 1.14 6.88 -14.00
C PRO A 116 2.50 6.18 -14.17
N LEU A 117 3.13 5.77 -13.07
CA LEU A 117 4.44 5.11 -13.07
C LEU A 117 4.45 3.83 -12.23
N VAL A 118 5.40 2.93 -12.50
CA VAL A 118 5.62 1.71 -11.73
C VAL A 118 7.11 1.53 -11.44
N ILE A 119 7.45 1.05 -10.24
CA ILE A 119 8.83 0.89 -9.77
C ILE A 119 8.97 -0.28 -8.78
N SER A 120 10.13 -0.93 -8.78
CA SER A 120 10.60 -1.77 -7.66
C SER A 120 11.69 -1.00 -6.91
N GLN A 121 11.37 -0.47 -5.73
CA GLN A 121 12.28 0.38 -4.96
C GLN A 121 12.84 -0.37 -3.75
N PRO A 122 14.15 -0.62 -3.67
CA PRO A 122 14.77 -1.04 -2.42
C PRO A 122 14.60 0.02 -1.33
N CYS A 123 14.08 -0.41 -0.20
CA CYS A 123 13.81 0.41 0.97
C CYS A 123 14.57 -0.15 2.18
N ILE A 124 14.91 0.73 3.12
CA ILE A 124 15.49 0.35 4.42
C ILE A 124 14.58 0.89 5.52
N ARG A 125 14.13 0.00 6.41
CA ARG A 125 13.42 0.37 7.64
C ARG A 125 14.20 -0.15 8.85
N LEU A 126 14.53 0.77 9.74
CA LEU A 126 15.24 0.48 10.99
C LEU A 126 14.31 0.52 12.21
N GLU A 127 13.09 1.04 12.06
CA GLU A 127 12.09 1.09 13.12
C GLU A 127 11.62 -0.32 13.53
N ASP A 128 11.59 -1.26 12.59
CA ASP A 128 11.15 -2.64 12.80
C ASP A 128 12.25 -3.55 13.39
N LEU A 129 13.42 -3.01 13.78
CA LEU A 129 14.62 -3.80 14.10
C LEU A 129 14.36 -4.88 15.17
N GLU A 130 13.58 -4.56 16.20
CA GLU A 130 13.26 -5.51 17.28
C GLU A 130 12.39 -6.69 16.83
N SER A 131 11.65 -6.54 15.73
CA SER A 131 10.76 -7.56 15.19
C SER A 131 11.45 -8.49 14.19
N ILE A 132 12.62 -8.10 13.68
CA ILE A 132 13.36 -8.85 12.66
C ILE A 132 13.91 -10.14 13.26
N GLY A 133 13.73 -11.25 12.53
CA GLY A 133 14.08 -12.60 12.99
C GLY A 133 13.14 -13.18 14.05
N ARG A 134 12.20 -12.38 14.60
CA ARG A 134 11.21 -12.85 15.59
C ARG A 134 9.86 -13.16 14.96
N THR A 135 9.41 -12.34 14.02
CA THR A 135 8.07 -12.50 13.40
C THR A 135 8.09 -13.31 12.11
N GLY A 136 9.27 -13.56 11.52
CA GLY A 136 9.43 -14.24 10.23
C GLY A 136 9.00 -13.45 8.99
N ARG A 137 8.49 -12.22 9.15
CA ARG A 137 8.01 -11.37 8.03
C ARG A 137 8.70 -10.02 7.88
N HIS A 138 9.39 -9.52 8.91
CA HIS A 138 10.06 -8.22 8.86
C HIS A 138 11.49 -8.35 8.36
N LEU A 139 11.91 -7.39 7.53
CA LEU A 139 13.24 -7.29 6.95
C LEU A 139 13.78 -5.87 7.17
N THR A 140 15.10 -5.73 7.32
CA THR A 140 15.74 -4.40 7.35
C THR A 140 15.73 -3.78 5.96
N ILE A 141 16.08 -4.58 4.96
CA ILE A 141 16.08 -4.21 3.55
C ILE A 141 15.10 -5.09 2.78
N PHE A 142 14.25 -4.45 1.98
CA PHE A 142 13.27 -5.12 1.14
C PHE A 142 13.00 -4.28 -0.11
N GLU A 143 12.45 -4.90 -1.14
CA GLU A 143 11.96 -4.14 -2.30
C GLU A 143 10.48 -3.85 -2.14
N MET A 144 10.15 -2.56 -2.08
CA MET A 144 8.78 -2.08 -2.15
C MET A 144 8.43 -1.80 -3.60
N MET A 145 7.68 -2.71 -4.19
CA MET A 145 7.06 -2.51 -5.50
C MET A 145 5.88 -1.54 -5.36
N GLY A 146 5.76 -0.56 -6.25
CA GLY A 146 4.71 0.45 -6.19
C GLY A 146 4.31 0.98 -7.55
N HIS A 147 3.00 1.18 -7.74
CA HIS A 147 2.42 1.91 -8.84
C HIS A 147 1.88 3.23 -8.31
N HIS A 148 2.27 4.35 -8.92
CA HIS A 148 1.95 5.69 -8.43
C HIS A 148 1.22 6.49 -9.51
N ALA A 149 0.13 7.14 -9.11
CA ALA A 149 -0.58 8.13 -9.91
C ALA A 149 -0.64 9.44 -9.12
N PHE A 150 -0.19 10.53 -9.75
CA PHE A 150 -0.16 11.86 -9.15
C PHE A 150 -1.27 12.69 -9.76
N ASN A 151 -2.40 12.77 -9.06
CA ASN A 151 -3.57 13.50 -9.54
C ASN A 151 -3.46 15.00 -9.22
N LYS A 152 -4.07 15.82 -10.09
CA LYS A 152 -4.34 17.24 -9.84
C LYS A 152 -5.85 17.47 -9.87
N ARG A 153 -6.31 18.57 -9.28
CA ARG A 153 -7.75 18.90 -9.21
C ARG A 153 -8.45 18.92 -10.57
N ASP A 154 -7.72 19.23 -11.64
CA ASP A 154 -8.17 19.34 -13.02
C ASP A 154 -7.71 18.19 -13.93
N ALA A 155 -6.94 17.24 -13.41
CA ALA A 155 -6.40 16.12 -14.18
C ALA A 155 -6.19 14.90 -13.27
N GLU A 156 -7.21 14.05 -13.20
CA GLU A 156 -7.15 12.75 -12.53
C GLU A 156 -6.71 11.67 -13.54
N ILE A 157 -5.75 10.85 -13.13
CA ILE A 157 -5.31 9.68 -13.89
C ILE A 157 -6.18 8.48 -13.49
N TYR A 158 -6.18 8.16 -12.20
CA TYR A 158 -7.10 7.23 -11.55
C TYR A 158 -7.03 7.42 -10.03
N TRP A 159 -8.01 6.92 -9.28
CA TRP A 159 -8.06 7.10 -7.83
C TRP A 159 -8.25 5.77 -7.07
N LYS A 160 -9.08 5.76 -6.02
CA LYS A 160 -9.21 4.63 -5.10
C LYS A 160 -9.71 3.37 -5.77
N ASP A 161 -10.73 3.51 -6.62
CA ASP A 161 -11.42 2.38 -7.25
C ASP A 161 -10.48 1.56 -8.13
N GLU A 162 -9.85 2.20 -9.11
CA GLU A 162 -8.89 1.58 -10.01
C GLU A 162 -7.66 1.07 -9.25
N THR A 163 -7.21 1.76 -8.20
CA THR A 163 -6.10 1.28 -7.37
C THR A 163 -6.42 -0.09 -6.75
N VAL A 164 -7.62 -0.25 -6.18
CA VAL A 164 -8.06 -1.53 -5.61
C VAL A 164 -8.29 -2.58 -6.70
N ARG A 165 -8.85 -2.18 -7.86
CA ARG A 165 -9.02 -3.08 -9.02
C ARG A 165 -7.69 -3.62 -9.52
N TYR A 166 -6.67 -2.79 -9.70
CA TYR A 166 -5.34 -3.25 -10.12
C TYR A 166 -4.74 -4.23 -9.12
N CYS A 167 -4.89 -3.96 -7.82
CA CYS A 167 -4.43 -4.89 -6.79
C CYS A 167 -5.13 -6.25 -6.91
N ALA A 168 -6.47 -6.26 -7.00
CA ALA A 168 -7.26 -7.47 -7.14
C ALA A 168 -6.94 -8.24 -8.43
N GLU A 169 -6.79 -7.53 -9.56
CA GLU A 169 -6.43 -8.10 -10.85
C GLU A 169 -5.03 -8.73 -10.83
N PHE A 170 -4.03 -8.04 -10.29
CA PHE A 170 -2.68 -8.57 -10.18
C PHE A 170 -2.64 -9.82 -9.28
N LEU A 171 -3.34 -9.80 -8.14
CA LEU A 171 -3.46 -10.97 -7.27
C LEU A 171 -4.10 -12.17 -7.99
N ARG A 172 -5.14 -11.94 -8.81
CA ARG A 172 -5.76 -12.97 -9.65
C ARG A 172 -4.79 -13.51 -10.71
N GLU A 173 -4.01 -12.64 -11.35
CA GLU A 173 -2.99 -13.06 -12.34
C GLU A 173 -1.89 -13.92 -11.70
N LEU A 174 -1.54 -13.65 -10.43
CA LEU A 174 -0.65 -14.50 -9.63
C LEU A 174 -1.31 -15.82 -9.20
N GLY A 175 -2.63 -15.95 -9.32
CA GLY A 175 -3.40 -17.15 -9.01
C GLY A 175 -4.06 -17.15 -7.64
N ALA A 176 -4.15 -16.02 -6.93
CA ALA A 176 -4.90 -15.96 -5.67
C ALA A 176 -6.41 -16.12 -5.90
N ASP A 177 -7.05 -16.84 -4.99
CA ASP A 177 -8.49 -16.78 -4.82
C ASP A 177 -8.86 -15.48 -4.09
N ILE A 178 -9.42 -14.53 -4.82
CA ILE A 178 -9.82 -13.22 -4.30
C ILE A 178 -10.81 -13.31 -3.13
N ARG A 179 -11.55 -14.42 -2.98
CA ARG A 179 -12.45 -14.64 -1.84
C ARG A 179 -11.70 -14.79 -0.51
N GLN A 180 -10.41 -15.13 -0.57
CA GLN A 180 -9.56 -15.28 0.61
C GLN A 180 -8.84 -13.99 1.01
N VAL A 181 -8.88 -12.97 0.15
CA VAL A 181 -8.25 -11.67 0.38
C VAL A 181 -9.15 -10.82 1.28
N THR A 182 -8.55 -10.15 2.25
CA THR A 182 -9.20 -9.11 3.04
C THR A 182 -8.51 -7.77 2.84
N PHE A 183 -9.27 -6.69 2.89
CA PHE A 183 -8.75 -5.32 2.83
C PHE A 183 -9.04 -4.64 4.16
N LYS A 184 -8.02 -4.51 5.02
CA LYS A 184 -8.14 -3.91 6.35
C LYS A 184 -7.90 -2.41 6.26
N GLU A 185 -8.79 -1.64 6.87
CA GLU A 185 -8.73 -0.17 6.89
C GLU A 185 -7.70 0.29 7.92
N ALA A 186 -6.78 1.16 7.51
CA ALA A 186 -5.79 1.77 8.38
C ALA A 186 -5.41 3.21 7.95
N PRO A 187 -5.02 4.10 8.87
CA PRO A 187 -4.30 5.31 8.51
C PRO A 187 -2.87 4.97 8.09
N TRP A 188 -2.39 5.65 7.06
CA TRP A 188 -0.97 5.66 6.71
C TRP A 188 -0.39 7.05 6.88
N ILE A 189 0.81 7.11 7.44
CA ILE A 189 1.56 8.33 7.73
C ILE A 189 3.02 8.07 7.36
N GLY A 190 3.64 8.99 6.62
CA GLY A 190 5.05 8.84 6.29
C GLY A 190 5.63 9.96 5.42
N GLY A 191 6.84 10.41 5.78
CA GLY A 191 7.62 11.34 4.97
C GLY A 191 6.95 12.71 4.73
N GLY A 192 6.07 13.13 5.64
CA GLY A 192 5.33 14.41 5.57
C GLY A 192 3.98 14.34 4.86
N ASN A 193 3.55 13.17 4.38
CA ASN A 193 2.22 12.94 3.81
C ASN A 193 1.45 11.90 4.62
N ALA A 194 0.13 11.90 4.49
CA ALA A 194 -0.74 10.90 5.11
C ALA A 194 -2.00 10.67 4.26
N GLY A 195 -2.76 9.63 4.60
CA GLY A 195 -4.05 9.36 4.00
C GLY A 195 -4.65 8.03 4.46
N PRO A 196 -5.92 7.76 4.11
CA PRO A 196 -6.52 6.45 4.30
C PRO A 196 -5.80 5.39 3.47
N CYS A 197 -5.63 4.20 4.03
CA CYS A 197 -5.06 3.07 3.31
C CYS A 197 -5.80 1.76 3.56
N LEU A 198 -5.64 0.85 2.60
CA LEU A 198 -6.09 -0.52 2.71
C LEU A 198 -4.87 -1.44 2.77
N GLU A 199 -4.71 -2.13 3.90
CA GLU A 199 -3.78 -3.24 4.05
C GLU A 199 -4.42 -4.48 3.40
N VAL A 200 -3.76 -5.04 2.40
CA VAL A 200 -4.24 -6.18 1.62
C VAL A 200 -3.64 -7.44 2.22
N ILE A 201 -4.48 -8.31 2.73
CA ILE A 201 -4.06 -9.46 3.52
C ILE A 201 -4.49 -10.75 2.86
N LEU A 202 -3.56 -11.70 2.78
CA LEU A 202 -3.79 -13.03 2.23
C LEU A 202 -3.06 -14.07 3.06
N GLY A 203 -3.77 -15.14 3.45
CA GLY A 203 -3.16 -16.26 4.18
C GLY A 203 -2.59 -15.91 5.56
N GLY A 204 -3.04 -14.83 6.20
CA GLY A 204 -2.51 -14.38 7.50
C GLY A 204 -1.48 -13.26 7.42
N LEU A 205 -1.08 -12.84 6.22
CA LEU A 205 0.02 -11.91 5.99
C LEU A 205 -0.43 -10.69 5.18
N GLU A 206 -0.09 -9.49 5.64
CA GLU A 206 -0.16 -8.28 4.83
C GLU A 206 0.83 -8.38 3.67
N VAL A 207 0.32 -8.38 2.44
CA VAL A 207 1.11 -8.52 1.20
C VAL A 207 1.23 -7.22 0.42
N ALA A 208 0.36 -6.24 0.68
CA ALA A 208 0.42 -4.92 0.07
C ALA A 208 -0.31 -3.88 0.94
N THR A 209 0.01 -2.60 0.72
CA THR A 209 -0.70 -1.46 1.33
C THR A 209 -1.06 -0.48 0.21
N LEU A 210 -2.34 -0.13 0.10
CA LEU A 210 -2.86 0.81 -0.90
C LEU A 210 -3.18 2.13 -0.23
N VAL A 211 -2.33 3.15 -0.39
CA VAL A 211 -2.46 4.44 0.29
C VAL A 211 -3.06 5.49 -0.64
N PHE A 212 -4.12 6.17 -0.20
CA PHE A 212 -4.77 7.26 -0.92
C PHE A 212 -4.37 8.58 -0.27
N MET A 213 -3.19 9.09 -0.61
CA MET A 213 -2.66 10.30 0.01
C MET A 213 -3.46 11.54 -0.38
N ASP A 214 -4.15 12.14 0.58
CA ASP A 214 -4.86 13.41 0.43
C ASP A 214 -4.47 14.43 1.51
N LEU A 215 -3.48 14.10 2.36
CA LEU A 215 -3.01 14.94 3.46
C LEU A 215 -1.52 15.28 3.34
N GLU A 216 -1.19 16.52 3.70
CA GLU A 216 0.18 16.99 3.88
C GLU A 216 0.38 17.59 5.28
N ARG A 217 1.57 17.41 5.85
CA ARG A 217 1.92 17.96 7.16
C ARG A 217 1.93 19.48 7.12
N SER A 218 1.25 20.11 8.07
CA SER A 218 1.10 21.56 8.16
C SER A 218 0.93 22.01 9.61
N PRO A 219 1.66 23.04 10.09
CA PRO A 219 1.47 23.59 11.44
C PRO A 219 0.02 24.03 11.71
N ASP A 220 -0.64 24.57 10.68
CA ASP A 220 -2.04 25.02 10.73
C ASP A 220 -3.05 23.91 10.37
N GLY A 221 -2.59 22.64 10.34
CA GLY A 221 -3.45 21.51 10.03
C GLY A 221 -4.50 21.25 11.12
N GLU A 222 -5.72 20.96 10.69
CA GLU A 222 -6.86 20.64 11.57
C GLU A 222 -6.91 19.14 11.93
N ILE A 223 -6.28 18.30 11.12
CA ILE A 223 -6.29 16.84 11.29
C ILE A 223 -5.05 16.44 12.09
N VAL A 224 -5.23 15.82 13.25
CA VAL A 224 -4.12 15.31 14.09
C VAL A 224 -3.99 13.81 13.91
N LEU A 225 -2.83 13.35 13.44
CA LEU A 225 -2.48 11.94 13.28
C LEU A 225 -1.13 11.70 13.97
N GLU A 226 -1.10 10.75 14.92
CA GLU A 226 0.11 10.41 15.70
C GLU A 226 0.84 11.62 16.33
N GLY A 227 0.08 12.64 16.74
CA GLY A 227 0.62 13.87 17.36
C GLY A 227 1.08 14.94 16.37
N GLU A 228 1.11 14.63 15.07
CA GLU A 228 1.45 15.57 14.00
C GLU A 228 0.20 16.17 13.37
N ARG A 229 0.30 17.41 12.87
CA ARG A 229 -0.81 18.15 12.24
C ARG A 229 -0.76 18.06 10.72
N TYR A 230 -1.91 17.79 10.12
CA TYR A 230 -2.11 17.61 8.69
C TYR A 230 -3.26 18.47 8.17
N ARG A 231 -3.15 18.90 6.91
CA ARG A 231 -4.23 19.54 6.16
C ARG A 231 -4.50 18.78 4.86
N LYS A 232 -5.69 18.94 4.32
CA LYS A 232 -6.08 18.37 3.02
C LYS A 232 -5.37 19.10 1.87
N MET A 233 -4.91 18.33 0.87
CA MET A 233 -4.25 18.84 -0.35
C MET A 233 -5.28 19.32 -1.39
#